data_AF-A0A7C3TF39-F1
#
_entry.id   AF-A0A7C3TF39-F1
#
_cell.length_a   1.000
_cell.length_b   1.000
_cell.length_c   1.000
_cell.angle_alpha   90.00
_cell.angle_beta   90.00
_cell.angle_gamma   90.00
#
_symmetry.space_group_name_H-M   'P 1'
#
loop_
_entity.id
_entity.type
_entity.pdbx_description
1 polymer ?
#
loop_
_entity_poly.entity_id
_entity_poly.type
_entity_poly.pdbx_seq_one_letter_code
_entity_poly.pdbx_strand_id
1 'polypeptide(L)'
;MARLVKAWRSGLKAIFERLKGHGARPAWSEIISERNTPHKVDILSLPLEDALKKSSECPLCWLLEIEENRFIESFYSGWIMDPWCREDIIRSHGFCNYHSHRLLWFAEVNLERLGLALVLESLVRGERSAFEGFGEGILQAANPSKSSSKHTSPISLILRGIYENMCKSYSECPACKSLDESDTAHVDTFIKMILECPEFRKRVEESQGLCTPHFSKTLQLASERLRHQDLNQLILFLWNLQVRNLKRLESELSKFIRKYDYRFSREPFGSEIDIVERTIRKLSGVSAYNPLVMKMVSRTYE
;
A
#
# COMPACT_ATOMS: atom_id res chain seq x y z
N MET A 1 -24.15 10.07 3.87
CA MET A 1 -23.65 9.72 5.22
C MET A 1 -24.52 8.68 5.94
N ALA A 2 -25.74 9.00 6.37
CA ALA A 2 -26.56 8.10 7.21
C ALA A 2 -26.89 6.72 6.58
N ARG A 3 -27.04 6.63 5.25
CA ARG A 3 -27.29 5.37 4.53
C ARG A 3 -26.06 4.44 4.46
N LEU A 4 -24.86 4.98 4.27
CA LEU A 4 -23.61 4.21 4.23
C LEU A 4 -23.24 3.67 5.62
N VAL A 5 -23.40 4.48 6.67
CA VAL A 5 -23.21 4.06 8.07
C VAL A 5 -24.23 2.98 8.45
N LYS A 6 -25.47 3.05 7.96
CA LYS A 6 -26.50 2.01 8.17
C LYS A 6 -26.15 0.68 7.49
N ALA A 7 -25.61 0.72 6.27
CA ALA A 7 -25.19 -0.48 5.53
C ALA A 7 -24.01 -1.19 6.23
N TRP A 8 -23.02 -0.44 6.70
CA TRP A 8 -21.91 -0.99 7.50
C TRP A 8 -22.36 -1.57 8.86
N ARG A 9 -23.25 -0.87 9.57
CA ARG A 9 -23.77 -1.34 10.86
C ARG A 9 -24.67 -2.58 10.75
N SER A 10 -25.37 -2.76 9.63
CA SER A 10 -26.22 -3.94 9.41
C SER A 10 -25.41 -5.20 9.09
N GLY A 11 -24.34 -5.08 8.31
CA GLY A 11 -23.39 -6.18 8.07
C GLY A 11 -22.68 -6.64 9.36
N LEU A 12 -22.28 -5.70 10.22
CA LEU A 12 -21.69 -6.01 11.53
C LEU A 12 -22.70 -6.67 12.49
N LYS A 13 -23.97 -6.25 12.48
CA LYS A 13 -25.01 -6.80 13.36
C LYS A 13 -25.24 -8.31 13.13
N ALA A 14 -25.18 -8.75 11.88
CA ALA A 14 -25.28 -10.17 11.52
C ALA A 14 -24.08 -11.02 11.99
N ILE A 15 -22.89 -10.40 12.07
CA ILE A 15 -21.67 -11.05 12.59
C ILE A 15 -21.74 -11.11 14.13
N PHE A 16 -22.15 -10.02 14.79
CA PHE A 16 -22.28 -9.95 16.25
C PHE A 16 -23.38 -10.86 16.81
N GLU A 17 -24.48 -11.08 16.10
CA GLU A 17 -25.54 -12.00 16.51
C GLU A 17 -25.08 -13.47 16.51
N ARG A 18 -24.03 -13.83 15.75
CA ARG A 18 -23.39 -15.16 15.78
C ARG A 18 -22.38 -15.38 16.91
N LEU A 19 -21.97 -14.32 17.63
CA LEU A 19 -20.85 -14.36 18.58
C LEU A 19 -21.27 -14.33 20.06
N LYS A 20 -22.57 -14.42 20.37
CA LYS A 20 -23.05 -14.48 21.77
C LYS A 20 -22.70 -15.83 22.40
N GLY A 21 -21.53 -15.95 23.03
CA GLY A 21 -21.16 -17.16 23.75
C GLY A 21 -19.78 -17.21 24.42
N HIS A 22 -18.99 -16.14 24.47
CA HIS A 22 -17.64 -16.19 25.05
C HIS A 22 -17.45 -15.13 26.14
N GLY A 23 -17.27 -15.61 27.37
CA GLY A 23 -17.04 -14.79 28.57
C GLY A 23 -15.73 -14.01 28.50
N ALA A 24 -15.68 -12.91 29.25
CA ALA A 24 -14.51 -12.04 29.37
C ALA A 24 -13.30 -12.83 29.89
N ARG A 25 -12.15 -12.67 29.22
CA ARG A 25 -10.86 -13.27 29.56
C ARG A 25 -9.82 -12.18 29.74
N PRO A 26 -8.79 -12.40 30.57
CA PRO A 26 -8.00 -11.32 31.16
C PRO A 26 -7.21 -10.50 30.14
N ALA A 27 -7.03 -9.23 30.46
CA ALA A 27 -6.29 -8.25 29.65
C ALA A 27 -4.78 -8.48 29.74
N TRP A 28 -4.02 -7.99 28.75
CA TRP A 28 -2.55 -8.06 28.73
C TRP A 28 -1.88 -7.65 30.04
N SER A 29 -2.49 -6.71 30.80
CA SER A 29 -2.01 -6.27 32.11
C SER A 29 -1.78 -7.39 33.13
N GLU A 30 -2.47 -8.52 33.00
CA GLU A 30 -2.37 -9.65 33.93
C GLU A 30 -1.36 -10.73 33.49
N ILE A 31 -0.91 -10.73 32.23
CA ILE A 31 0.06 -11.71 31.68
C ILE A 31 1.50 -11.14 31.68
N ILE A 32 1.64 -9.82 31.77
CA ILE A 32 2.94 -9.11 31.69
C ILE A 32 3.87 -9.44 32.86
N SER A 33 3.38 -9.93 34.00
CA SER A 33 4.24 -10.26 35.15
C SER A 33 5.15 -11.48 34.94
N GLU A 34 4.95 -12.29 33.89
CA GLU A 34 5.66 -13.56 33.70
C GLU A 34 6.61 -13.61 32.47
N ARG A 35 6.56 -12.65 31.55
CA ARG A 35 7.41 -12.64 30.34
C ARG A 35 8.34 -11.45 30.29
N ASN A 36 9.28 -11.39 31.23
CA ASN A 36 10.40 -10.44 31.17
C ASN A 36 11.63 -11.14 30.57
N THR A 37 11.52 -11.54 29.30
CA THR A 37 12.66 -12.06 28.54
C THR A 37 13.25 -10.94 27.69
N PRO A 38 14.58 -10.72 27.70
CA PRO A 38 15.20 -9.69 26.87
C PRO A 38 14.86 -9.94 25.40
N HIS A 39 14.19 -8.96 24.78
CA HIS A 39 13.79 -9.03 23.38
C HIS A 39 15.05 -9.15 22.50
N LYS A 40 15.17 -10.25 21.75
CA LYS A 40 16.23 -10.41 20.75
C LYS A 40 15.95 -9.40 19.64
N VAL A 41 16.80 -8.37 19.54
CA VAL A 41 16.68 -7.32 18.51
C VAL A 41 16.68 -7.97 17.13
N ASP A 42 15.51 -7.98 16.51
CA ASP A 42 15.34 -8.38 15.12
C ASP A 42 15.83 -7.24 14.22
N ILE A 43 16.45 -7.53 13.08
CA ILE A 43 17.01 -6.48 12.19
C ILE A 43 15.91 -5.49 11.78
N LEU A 44 14.67 -5.98 11.65
CA LEU A 44 13.48 -5.19 11.30
C LEU A 44 12.86 -4.43 12.48
N SER A 45 13.28 -4.69 13.72
CA SER A 45 12.73 -4.01 14.90
C SER A 45 13.21 -2.57 15.04
N LEU A 46 14.44 -2.26 14.65
CA LEU A 46 15.00 -0.90 14.73
C LEU A 46 14.30 0.10 13.78
N PRO A 47 14.05 -0.23 12.49
CA PRO A 47 13.29 0.65 11.61
C PRO A 47 11.90 1.00 12.16
N LEU A 48 11.21 0.05 12.81
CA LEU A 48 9.88 0.28 13.40
C LEU A 48 9.91 1.28 14.56
N GLU A 49 10.96 1.24 15.39
CA GLU A 49 11.16 2.22 16.47
C GLU A 49 11.35 3.64 15.91
N ASP A 50 12.14 3.76 14.85
CA ASP A 50 12.35 5.04 14.16
C ASP A 50 11.08 5.52 13.47
N ALA A 51 10.32 4.61 12.88
CA ALA A 51 9.05 4.90 12.24
C ALA A 51 8.03 5.47 13.23
N LEU A 52 7.94 4.93 14.45
CA LEU A 52 7.05 5.45 15.49
C LEU A 52 7.41 6.88 15.92
N LYS A 53 8.69 7.27 15.84
CA LYS A 53 9.14 8.63 16.17
C LYS A 53 8.93 9.63 15.03
N LYS A 54 9.06 9.19 13.78
CA LYS A 54 9.11 10.05 12.59
C LYS A 54 7.81 10.09 11.78
N SER A 55 6.97 9.07 11.90
CA SER A 55 5.74 8.98 11.10
C SER A 55 4.68 9.99 11.57
N SER A 56 3.95 10.56 10.61
CA SER A 56 2.88 11.52 10.89
C SER A 56 1.57 10.85 11.31
N GLU A 57 1.19 9.74 10.65
CA GLU A 57 -0.09 9.03 10.91
C GLU A 57 0.04 7.51 10.99
N CYS A 58 1.00 6.91 10.27
CA CYS A 58 1.19 5.47 10.26
C CYS A 58 2.67 5.09 10.12
N PRO A 59 3.26 4.33 11.06
CA PRO A 59 4.66 3.92 11.01
C PRO A 59 4.94 2.96 9.85
N LEU A 60 4.02 2.06 9.51
CA LEU A 60 4.18 1.11 8.40
C LEU A 60 4.19 1.82 7.04
N CYS A 61 3.35 2.84 6.86
CA CYS A 61 3.40 3.71 5.68
C CYS A 61 4.75 4.40 5.50
N TRP A 62 5.32 4.91 6.60
CA TRP A 62 6.62 5.57 6.56
C TRP A 62 7.75 4.62 6.17
N LEU A 63 7.71 3.38 6.67
CA LEU A 63 8.64 2.33 6.24
C LEU A 63 8.46 1.99 4.78
N LEU A 64 7.21 1.88 4.31
CA LEU A 64 6.92 1.59 2.91
C LEU A 64 7.45 2.67 1.96
N GLU A 65 7.36 3.95 2.34
CA GLU A 65 7.97 5.07 1.59
C GLU A 65 9.50 4.92 1.51
N ILE A 66 10.15 4.49 2.58
CA ILE A 66 11.60 4.26 2.60
C ILE A 66 11.97 3.08 1.71
N GLU A 67 11.24 1.98 1.80
CA GLU A 67 11.48 0.80 0.96
C GLU A 67 11.26 1.10 -0.52
N GLU A 68 10.30 1.97 -0.85
CA GLU A 68 10.08 2.44 -2.23
C GLU A 68 11.28 3.24 -2.73
N ASN A 69 11.75 4.21 -1.94
CA ASN A 69 12.90 5.01 -2.33
C ASN A 69 14.16 4.14 -2.46
N ARG A 70 14.37 3.20 -1.53
CA ARG A 70 15.48 2.23 -1.61
C ARG A 70 15.39 1.35 -2.85
N PHE A 71 14.20 0.90 -3.22
CA PHE A 71 14.01 0.14 -4.46
C PHE A 71 14.41 0.97 -5.67
N ILE A 72 13.96 2.22 -5.75
CA ILE A 72 14.29 3.14 -6.85
C ILE A 72 15.79 3.44 -6.90
N GLU A 73 16.41 3.73 -5.76
CA GLU A 73 17.85 3.96 -5.67
C GLU A 73 18.64 2.72 -6.12
N SER A 74 18.24 1.53 -5.64
CA SER A 74 18.87 0.26 -6.02
C SER A 74 18.71 -0.04 -7.51
N PHE A 75 17.56 0.31 -8.08
CA PHE A 75 17.29 0.21 -9.50
C PHE A 75 18.35 0.98 -10.32
N TYR A 76 18.62 2.24 -9.97
CA TYR A 76 19.59 3.08 -10.67
C TYR A 76 21.05 2.79 -10.31
N SER A 77 21.36 2.37 -9.07
CA SER A 77 22.73 2.20 -8.60
C SER A 77 23.46 0.99 -9.21
N GLY A 78 22.76 0.06 -9.85
CA GLY A 78 23.40 -1.08 -10.51
C GLY A 78 22.46 -2.13 -11.10
N TRP A 79 21.25 -2.29 -10.56
CA TRP A 79 20.30 -3.30 -11.07
C TRP A 79 19.99 -3.11 -12.55
N ILE A 80 19.87 -1.87 -13.00
CA ILE A 80 19.59 -1.57 -14.40
C ILE A 80 20.70 -1.98 -15.38
N MET A 81 21.92 -2.14 -14.88
CA MET A 81 23.07 -2.58 -15.67
C MET A 81 23.20 -4.11 -15.65
N ASP A 82 22.60 -4.79 -14.68
CA ASP A 82 22.59 -6.24 -14.59
C ASP A 82 21.65 -6.86 -15.65
N PRO A 83 22.15 -7.73 -16.55
CA PRO A 83 21.31 -8.46 -17.50
C PRO A 83 20.18 -9.27 -16.87
N TRP A 84 20.40 -9.87 -15.69
CA TRP A 84 19.39 -10.70 -15.02
C TRP A 84 18.22 -9.86 -14.52
N CYS A 85 18.51 -8.74 -13.87
CA CYS A 85 17.49 -7.81 -13.39
C CYS A 85 16.68 -7.21 -14.57
N ARG A 86 17.33 -6.92 -15.70
CA ARG A 86 16.65 -6.44 -16.92
C ARG A 86 15.70 -7.48 -17.50
N GLU A 87 16.11 -8.75 -17.53
CA GLU A 87 15.29 -9.85 -18.00
C GLU A 87 14.00 -10.00 -17.15
N ASP A 88 14.10 -9.86 -15.83
CA ASP A 88 12.94 -9.93 -14.95
C ASP A 88 11.94 -8.79 -15.20
N ILE A 89 12.42 -7.58 -15.50
CA ILE A 89 11.56 -6.44 -15.87
C ILE A 89 10.86 -6.69 -17.20
N ILE A 90 11.57 -7.24 -18.19
CA ILE A 90 11.00 -7.58 -19.50
C ILE A 90 9.92 -8.64 -19.36
N ARG A 91 10.17 -9.70 -18.57
CA ARG A 91 9.17 -10.75 -18.27
C ARG A 91 7.93 -10.22 -17.58
N SER A 92 8.11 -9.19 -16.76
CA SER A 92 7.04 -8.53 -16.02
C SER A 92 6.29 -7.48 -16.85
N HIS A 93 6.61 -7.35 -18.14
CA HIS A 93 6.06 -6.30 -19.02
C HIS A 93 6.29 -4.87 -18.49
N GLY A 94 7.35 -4.67 -17.71
CA GLY A 94 7.73 -3.37 -17.16
C GLY A 94 7.15 -3.07 -15.78
N PHE A 95 6.91 -1.77 -15.53
CA PHE A 95 6.42 -1.26 -14.25
C PHE A 95 4.98 -0.77 -14.38
N CYS A 96 4.26 -0.76 -13.26
CA CYS A 96 2.92 -0.19 -13.22
C CYS A 96 2.94 1.31 -13.54
N ASN A 97 1.79 1.90 -13.90
CA ASN A 97 1.73 3.32 -14.26
C ASN A 97 2.39 4.23 -13.20
N TYR A 98 2.09 3.98 -11.93
CA TYR A 98 2.66 4.74 -10.83
C TYR A 98 4.19 4.59 -10.74
N HIS A 99 4.72 3.36 -10.70
CA HIS A 99 6.17 3.13 -10.57
C HIS A 99 6.93 3.58 -11.82
N SER A 100 6.34 3.48 -13.01
CA SER A 100 6.90 4.04 -14.24
C SER A 100 7.10 5.56 -14.13
N HIS A 101 6.10 6.29 -13.62
CA HIS A 101 6.21 7.73 -13.41
C HIS A 101 7.14 8.09 -12.24
N ARG A 102 7.18 7.28 -11.17
CA ARG A 102 8.13 7.47 -10.06
C ARG A 102 9.58 7.32 -10.50
N LEU A 103 9.87 6.29 -11.30
CA LEU A 103 11.19 6.07 -11.88
C LEU A 103 11.60 7.22 -12.80
N LEU A 104 10.68 7.71 -13.64
CA LEU A 104 10.93 8.88 -14.50
C LEU A 104 11.24 10.12 -13.66
N TRP A 105 10.43 10.43 -12.65
CA TRP A 105 10.66 11.58 -11.78
C TRP A 105 12.02 11.52 -11.11
N PHE A 106 12.42 10.35 -10.59
CA PHE A 106 13.73 10.15 -9.99
C PHE A 106 14.86 10.37 -11.02
N ALA A 107 14.71 9.86 -12.24
CA ALA A 107 15.68 10.09 -13.31
C ALA A 107 15.83 11.56 -13.69
N GLU A 108 14.74 12.35 -13.62
CA GLU A 108 14.78 13.78 -13.89
C GLU A 108 15.51 14.56 -12.81
N VAL A 109 15.21 14.26 -11.53
CA VAL A 109 15.84 14.93 -10.39
C VAL A 109 17.34 14.62 -10.32
N ASN A 110 17.75 13.38 -10.62
CA ASN A 110 19.14 12.95 -10.49
C ASN A 110 19.93 13.01 -11.82
N LEU A 111 19.31 13.44 -12.93
CA LEU A 111 19.91 13.47 -14.27
C LEU A 111 20.34 12.07 -14.80
N GLU A 112 19.67 11.01 -14.36
CA GLU A 112 20.02 9.60 -14.64
C GLU A 112 19.09 8.93 -15.68
N ARG A 113 18.89 9.59 -16.82
CA ARG A 113 17.93 9.12 -17.84
C ARG A 113 18.39 7.89 -18.63
N LEU A 114 19.70 7.65 -18.71
CA LEU A 114 20.27 6.59 -19.56
C LEU A 114 19.82 5.20 -19.13
N GLY A 115 19.89 4.90 -17.83
CA GLY A 115 19.48 3.60 -17.31
C GLY A 115 18.03 3.29 -17.69
N LEU A 116 17.12 4.22 -17.36
CA LEU A 116 15.70 4.07 -17.66
C LEU A 116 15.46 3.89 -19.17
N ALA A 117 16.17 4.63 -20.02
CA ALA A 117 16.06 4.51 -21.48
C ALA A 117 16.42 3.09 -21.99
N LEU A 118 17.43 2.43 -21.42
CA LEU A 118 17.82 1.07 -21.82
C LEU A 118 16.72 0.03 -21.51
N VAL A 119 16.06 0.18 -20.35
CA VAL A 119 14.93 -0.67 -19.97
C VAL A 119 13.75 -0.40 -20.90
N LEU A 120 13.41 0.87 -21.12
CA LEU A 120 12.32 1.26 -22.01
C LEU A 120 12.54 0.79 -23.45
N GLU A 121 13.77 0.84 -23.97
CA GLU A 121 14.09 0.30 -25.30
C GLU A 121 13.76 -1.20 -25.38
N SER A 122 14.12 -1.95 -24.35
CA SER A 122 13.87 -3.40 -24.27
C SER A 122 12.37 -3.70 -24.20
N LEU A 123 11.61 -2.93 -23.41
CA LEU A 123 10.15 -3.05 -23.30
C LEU A 123 9.46 -2.71 -24.62
N VAL A 124 9.82 -1.59 -25.26
CA VAL A 124 9.29 -1.17 -26.57
C VAL A 124 9.58 -2.22 -27.64
N ARG A 125 10.78 -2.82 -27.62
CA ARG A 125 11.14 -3.91 -28.55
C ARG A 125 10.28 -5.15 -28.33
N GLY A 126 10.04 -5.51 -27.07
CA GLY A 126 9.15 -6.62 -26.70
C GLY A 126 7.70 -6.39 -27.14
N GLU A 127 7.14 -5.21 -26.85
CA GLU A 127 5.80 -4.82 -27.28
C GLU A 127 5.69 -4.79 -28.81
N ARG A 128 6.65 -4.16 -29.50
CA ARG A 128 6.66 -4.12 -30.97
C ARG A 128 6.61 -5.53 -31.57
N SER A 129 7.43 -6.46 -31.09
CA SER A 129 7.44 -7.85 -31.54
C SER A 129 6.08 -8.54 -31.33
N ALA A 130 5.44 -8.30 -30.19
CA ALA A 130 4.10 -8.82 -29.91
C ALA A 130 3.05 -8.24 -30.89
N PHE A 131 3.09 -6.93 -31.15
CA PHE A 131 2.19 -6.27 -32.11
C PHE A 131 2.40 -6.77 -33.55
N GLU A 132 3.64 -6.94 -33.99
CA GLU A 132 3.97 -7.52 -35.30
C GLU A 132 3.39 -8.95 -35.42
N GLY A 133 3.58 -9.80 -34.40
CA GLY A 133 3.01 -11.15 -34.37
C GLY A 133 1.47 -11.19 -34.34
N PHE A 134 0.83 -10.30 -33.59
CA PHE A 134 -0.64 -10.17 -33.63
C PHE A 134 -1.13 -9.68 -35.00
N GLY A 135 -0.41 -8.76 -35.64
CA GLY A 135 -0.72 -8.26 -36.98
C GLY A 135 -0.69 -9.37 -38.02
N GLU A 136 0.33 -10.23 -38.00
CA GLU A 136 0.40 -11.42 -38.85
C GLU A 136 -0.79 -12.36 -38.63
N GLY A 137 -1.14 -12.63 -37.37
CA GLY A 137 -2.30 -13.45 -37.02
C GLY A 137 -3.62 -12.88 -37.53
N ILE A 138 -3.82 -11.56 -37.41
CA ILE A 138 -5.00 -10.86 -37.93
C ILE A 138 -5.07 -10.97 -39.46
N LEU A 139 -3.96 -10.76 -40.17
CA LEU A 139 -3.89 -10.86 -41.63
C LEU A 139 -4.18 -12.28 -42.13
N GLN A 140 -3.69 -13.30 -41.44
CA GLN A 140 -3.99 -14.69 -41.76
C GLN A 140 -5.46 -15.03 -41.51
N ALA A 141 -6.05 -14.56 -40.41
CA ALA A 141 -7.47 -14.75 -40.10
C ALA A 141 -8.41 -13.99 -41.07
N ALA A 142 -7.93 -12.91 -41.68
CA ALA A 142 -8.67 -12.10 -42.65
C ALA A 142 -8.68 -12.69 -44.08
N ASN A 143 -7.83 -13.69 -44.38
CA ASN A 143 -7.80 -14.40 -45.65
C ASN A 143 -8.47 -15.79 -45.52
N PRO A 144 -9.78 -15.92 -45.76
CA PRO A 144 -10.49 -17.17 -45.52
C PRO A 144 -10.27 -18.15 -46.69
N SER A 145 -9.27 -19.04 -46.58
CA SER A 145 -9.27 -20.25 -47.40
C SER A 145 -10.21 -21.28 -46.76
N LYS A 146 -11.38 -21.47 -47.38
CA LYS A 146 -12.37 -22.55 -47.21
C LYS A 146 -12.34 -23.31 -45.88
N SER A 147 -13.11 -22.86 -44.88
CA SER A 147 -13.71 -23.80 -43.92
C SER A 147 -14.90 -23.20 -43.19
N SER A 148 -16.04 -23.87 -43.37
CA SER A 148 -17.29 -23.67 -42.67
C SER A 148 -17.24 -24.38 -41.31
N SER A 149 -17.21 -23.62 -40.21
CA SER A 149 -17.89 -24.07 -38.99
C SER A 149 -18.37 -22.87 -38.18
N LYS A 150 -19.63 -22.94 -37.75
CA LYS A 150 -20.19 -22.06 -36.73
C LYS A 150 -19.58 -22.53 -35.41
N HIS A 151 -18.73 -21.70 -34.82
CA HIS A 151 -18.67 -21.35 -33.40
C HIS A 151 -17.29 -20.72 -33.13
N THR A 152 -17.29 -19.40 -32.90
CA THR A 152 -16.13 -18.53 -32.63
C THR A 152 -15.33 -18.15 -33.89
N SER A 153 -15.39 -16.89 -34.32
CA SER A 153 -14.57 -16.41 -35.44
C SER A 153 -13.08 -16.45 -35.02
N PRO A 154 -12.15 -16.91 -35.87
CA PRO A 154 -10.72 -16.94 -35.56
C PRO A 154 -10.18 -15.59 -35.05
N ILE A 155 -10.76 -14.49 -35.55
CA ILE A 155 -10.41 -13.13 -35.13
C ILE A 155 -10.80 -12.83 -33.67
N SER A 156 -11.88 -13.41 -33.14
CA SER A 156 -12.31 -13.19 -31.76
C SER A 156 -11.38 -13.84 -30.73
N LEU A 157 -10.74 -14.96 -31.10
CA LEU A 157 -9.69 -15.59 -30.27
C LEU A 157 -8.41 -14.73 -30.26
N ILE A 158 -8.03 -14.15 -31.40
CA ILE A 158 -6.89 -13.25 -31.51
C ILE A 158 -7.13 -11.97 -30.70
N LEU A 159 -8.31 -11.35 -30.83
CA LEU A 159 -8.67 -10.16 -30.05
C LEU A 159 -8.68 -10.43 -28.54
N ARG A 160 -9.12 -11.61 -28.12
CA ARG A 160 -9.02 -12.03 -26.72
C ARG A 160 -7.57 -12.16 -26.27
N GLY A 161 -6.72 -12.79 -27.08
CA GLY A 161 -5.27 -12.89 -26.79
C GLY A 161 -4.57 -11.53 -26.73
N ILE A 162 -4.96 -10.58 -27.59
CA ILE A 162 -4.49 -9.18 -27.52
C ILE A 162 -4.92 -8.54 -26.20
N TYR A 163 -6.20 -8.65 -25.84
CA TYR A 163 -6.72 -8.09 -24.59
C TYR A 163 -6.02 -8.70 -23.37
N GLU A 164 -5.89 -10.02 -23.30
CA GLU A 164 -5.21 -10.72 -22.21
C GLU A 164 -3.73 -10.33 -22.10
N ASN A 165 -3.03 -10.11 -23.22
CA ASN A 165 -1.63 -9.68 -23.24
C ASN A 165 -1.49 -8.21 -22.80
N MET A 166 -2.33 -7.31 -23.33
CA MET A 166 -2.31 -5.87 -23.00
C MET A 166 -2.82 -5.56 -21.60
N CYS A 167 -3.67 -6.41 -21.04
CA CYS A 167 -4.20 -6.28 -19.69
C CYS A 167 -3.40 -7.09 -18.66
N LYS A 168 -2.18 -7.53 -18.96
CA LYS A 168 -1.23 -7.95 -17.91
C LYS A 168 -0.93 -6.74 -17.04
N SER A 169 -1.67 -6.68 -15.94
CA SER A 169 -2.08 -5.47 -15.23
C SER A 169 -1.53 -5.54 -13.82
N TYR A 170 -0.64 -4.62 -13.46
CA TYR A 170 -0.20 -4.20 -12.11
C TYR A 170 0.38 -5.27 -11.15
N SER A 171 -0.05 -6.54 -11.18
CA SER A 171 0.40 -7.62 -10.30
C SER A 171 1.80 -8.13 -10.61
N GLU A 172 2.30 -7.84 -11.82
CA GLU A 172 3.64 -8.25 -12.25
C GLU A 172 4.70 -7.17 -11.99
N CYS A 173 4.31 -5.96 -11.58
CA CYS A 173 5.27 -4.87 -11.39
C CYS A 173 6.35 -5.26 -10.35
N PRO A 174 7.64 -5.30 -10.72
CA PRO A 174 8.71 -5.74 -9.81
C PRO A 174 8.81 -4.87 -8.55
N ALA A 175 8.58 -3.57 -8.69
CA ALA A 175 8.54 -2.63 -7.56
C ALA A 175 7.36 -2.93 -6.62
N CYS A 176 6.15 -3.13 -7.17
CA CYS A 176 4.97 -3.48 -6.36
C CYS A 176 5.19 -4.78 -5.58
N LYS A 177 5.79 -5.79 -6.24
CA LYS A 177 6.07 -7.09 -5.61
C LYS A 177 7.07 -6.95 -4.47
N SER A 178 8.21 -6.30 -4.73
CA SER A 178 9.24 -6.05 -3.71
C SER A 178 8.67 -5.27 -2.52
N LEU A 179 7.86 -4.25 -2.80
CA LEU A 179 7.18 -3.47 -1.75
C LEU A 179 6.20 -4.30 -0.94
N ASP A 180 5.39 -5.16 -1.55
CA ASP A 180 4.43 -5.99 -0.81
C ASP A 180 5.12 -7.04 0.06
N GLU A 181 6.23 -7.61 -0.42
CA GLU A 181 7.08 -8.53 0.35
C GLU A 181 7.67 -7.81 1.58
N SER A 182 8.31 -6.65 1.38
CA SER A 182 8.84 -5.82 2.46
C SER A 182 7.73 -5.36 3.41
N ASP A 183 6.58 -4.92 2.91
CA ASP A 183 5.45 -4.48 3.73
C ASP A 183 4.91 -5.60 4.61
N THR A 184 4.78 -6.81 4.05
CA THR A 184 4.34 -8.00 4.79
C THR A 184 5.31 -8.35 5.90
N ALA A 185 6.62 -8.30 5.63
CA ALA A 185 7.65 -8.55 6.63
C ALA A 185 7.62 -7.51 7.77
N HIS A 186 7.45 -6.22 7.45
CA HIS A 186 7.32 -5.17 8.45
C HIS A 186 6.05 -5.30 9.29
N VAL A 187 4.91 -5.67 8.68
CA VAL A 187 3.66 -5.93 9.41
C VAL A 187 3.83 -7.12 10.37
N ASP A 188 4.51 -8.19 9.93
CA ASP A 188 4.84 -9.33 10.80
C ASP A 188 5.65 -8.92 12.02
N THR A 189 6.75 -8.20 11.79
CA THR A 189 7.59 -7.71 12.89
C THR A 189 6.80 -6.78 13.79
N PHE A 190 5.96 -5.90 13.24
CA PHE A 190 5.09 -5.01 14.02
C PHE A 190 4.13 -5.78 14.94
N ILE A 191 3.46 -6.81 14.42
CA ILE A 191 2.59 -7.70 15.21
C ILE A 191 3.42 -8.36 16.32
N LYS A 192 4.54 -8.99 15.98
CA LYS A 192 5.41 -9.68 16.94
C LYS A 192 5.88 -8.74 18.04
N MET A 193 6.35 -7.54 17.70
CA MET A 193 6.81 -6.54 18.67
C MET A 193 5.67 -6.06 19.58
N ILE A 194 4.46 -5.87 19.05
CA ILE A 194 3.30 -5.56 19.90
C ILE A 194 3.06 -6.68 20.91
N LEU A 195 3.18 -7.96 20.51
CA LEU A 195 2.90 -9.08 21.39
C LEU A 195 4.00 -9.30 22.43
N GLU A 196 5.26 -9.15 22.05
CA GLU A 196 6.41 -9.57 22.85
C GLU A 196 7.06 -8.42 23.65
N CYS A 197 6.91 -7.16 23.23
CA CYS A 197 7.58 -6.01 23.84
C CYS A 197 6.56 -5.01 24.44
N PRO A 198 6.40 -4.96 25.78
CA PRO A 198 5.51 -4.02 26.45
C PRO A 198 5.84 -2.55 26.17
N GLU A 199 7.12 -2.19 26.09
CA GLU A 199 7.58 -0.83 25.81
C GLU A 199 7.20 -0.39 24.40
N PHE A 200 7.35 -1.27 23.41
CA PHE A 200 6.92 -1.02 22.05
C PHE A 200 5.41 -0.85 21.98
N ARG A 201 4.64 -1.74 22.63
CA ARG A 201 3.19 -1.62 22.69
C ARG A 201 2.74 -0.29 23.28
N LYS A 202 3.40 0.18 24.34
CA LYS A 202 3.12 1.49 24.95
C LYS A 202 3.36 2.63 23.95
N ARG A 203 4.48 2.61 23.23
CA ARG A 203 4.76 3.61 22.16
C ARG A 203 3.71 3.57 21.05
N VAL A 204 3.25 2.38 20.64
CA VAL A 204 2.17 2.23 19.67
C VAL A 204 0.87 2.83 20.22
N GLU A 205 0.55 2.63 21.50
CA GLU A 205 -0.64 3.22 22.13
C GLU A 205 -0.64 4.74 22.16
N GLU A 206 0.54 5.35 22.32
CA GLU A 206 0.79 6.79 22.30
C GLU A 206 0.85 7.36 20.87
N SER A 207 0.93 6.50 19.85
CA SER A 207 1.01 6.89 18.44
C SER A 207 -0.35 7.24 17.83
N GLN A 208 -0.32 7.72 16.58
CA GLN A 208 -1.52 7.96 15.78
C GLN A 208 -2.14 6.67 15.19
N GLY A 209 -1.58 5.49 15.47
CA GLY A 209 -2.07 4.20 15.01
C GLY A 209 -1.65 3.87 13.58
N LEU A 210 -2.54 3.20 12.83
CA LEU A 210 -2.26 2.74 11.46
C LEU A 210 -3.18 3.42 10.44
N CYS A 211 -2.74 3.52 9.18
CA CYS A 211 -3.67 3.87 8.11
C CYS A 211 -4.68 2.72 7.93
N THR A 212 -5.81 2.98 7.26
CA THR A 212 -6.88 1.98 7.09
C THR A 212 -6.40 0.74 6.32
N PRO A 213 -5.61 0.86 5.23
CA PRO A 213 -5.00 -0.30 4.57
C PRO A 213 -4.10 -1.13 5.49
N HIS A 214 -3.14 -0.50 6.18
CA HIS A 214 -2.23 -1.22 7.08
C HIS A 214 -2.94 -1.80 8.29
N PHE A 215 -3.98 -1.14 8.81
CA PHE A 215 -4.84 -1.70 9.84
C PHE A 215 -5.51 -2.99 9.34
N SER A 216 -6.11 -2.96 8.15
CA SER A 216 -6.76 -4.13 7.54
C SER A 216 -5.75 -5.27 7.30
N LYS A 217 -4.60 -4.97 6.68
CA LYS A 217 -3.53 -5.95 6.42
C LYS A 217 -3.00 -6.56 7.71
N THR A 218 -2.82 -5.75 8.76
CA THR A 218 -2.38 -6.21 10.08
C THR A 218 -3.39 -7.19 10.69
N LEU A 219 -4.69 -6.89 10.64
CA LEU A 219 -5.72 -7.79 11.16
C LEU A 219 -5.81 -9.09 10.35
N GLN A 220 -5.69 -9.01 9.03
CA GLN A 220 -5.68 -10.18 8.16
C GLN A 220 -4.50 -11.10 8.49
N LEU A 221 -3.27 -10.58 8.46
CA LEU A 221 -2.06 -11.35 8.74
C LEU A 221 -2.05 -11.90 10.18
N ALA A 222 -2.53 -11.11 11.14
CA ALA A 222 -2.72 -11.60 12.51
C ALA A 222 -3.71 -12.78 12.57
N SER A 223 -4.80 -12.74 11.82
CA SER A 223 -5.80 -13.83 11.80
C SER A 223 -5.27 -15.13 11.21
N GLU A 224 -4.33 -15.04 10.27
CA GLU A 224 -3.68 -16.18 9.62
C GLU A 224 -2.59 -16.79 10.50
N ARG A 225 -1.94 -15.99 11.36
CA ARG A 225 -0.71 -16.37 12.07
C ARG A 225 -0.88 -16.59 13.57
N LEU A 226 -1.87 -15.96 14.21
CA LEU A 226 -2.01 -15.97 15.67
C LEU A 226 -3.08 -16.94 16.15
N ARG A 227 -2.88 -17.45 17.37
CA ARG A 227 -3.91 -18.22 18.10
C ARG A 227 -5.02 -17.29 18.57
N HIS A 228 -6.22 -17.85 18.78
CA HIS A 228 -7.42 -17.09 19.16
C HIS A 228 -7.24 -16.09 20.32
N GLN A 229 -6.48 -16.44 21.35
CA GLN A 229 -6.27 -15.54 22.50
C GLN A 229 -5.43 -14.32 22.13
N ASP A 230 -4.25 -14.53 21.56
CA ASP A 230 -3.33 -13.46 21.15
C ASP A 230 -3.98 -12.56 20.09
N LEU A 231 -4.73 -13.17 19.15
CA LEU A 231 -5.51 -12.47 18.12
C LEU A 231 -6.57 -11.54 18.72
N ASN A 232 -7.42 -12.04 19.63
CA ASN A 232 -8.50 -11.25 20.21
C ASN A 232 -7.96 -10.01 20.95
N GLN A 233 -6.88 -10.18 21.71
CA GLN A 233 -6.32 -9.09 22.46
C GLN A 233 -5.63 -8.05 21.54
N LEU A 234 -4.92 -8.49 20.50
CA LEU A 234 -4.36 -7.61 19.48
C LEU A 234 -5.44 -6.78 18.78
N ILE A 235 -6.54 -7.44 18.37
CA ILE A 235 -7.68 -6.77 17.71
C ILE A 235 -8.25 -5.71 18.64
N LEU A 236 -8.55 -6.03 19.90
CA LEU A 236 -9.12 -5.07 20.84
C LEU A 236 -8.20 -3.86 21.06
N PHE A 237 -6.90 -4.11 21.20
CA PHE A 237 -5.89 -3.05 21.35
C PHE A 237 -5.86 -2.12 20.12
N LEU A 238 -5.64 -2.67 18.93
CA LEU A 238 -5.53 -1.89 17.70
C LEU A 238 -6.85 -1.20 17.34
N TRP A 239 -7.99 -1.86 17.56
CA TRP A 239 -9.31 -1.30 17.26
C TRP A 239 -9.60 -0.06 18.10
N ASN A 240 -9.34 -0.12 19.40
CA ASN A 240 -9.53 1.02 20.29
C ASN A 240 -8.62 2.19 19.93
N LEU A 241 -7.35 1.91 19.62
CA LEU A 241 -6.40 2.90 19.13
C LEU A 241 -6.87 3.54 17.82
N GLN A 242 -7.39 2.74 16.89
CA GLN A 242 -7.86 3.23 15.59
C GLN A 242 -9.09 4.12 15.73
N VAL A 243 -10.08 3.71 16.52
CA VAL A 243 -11.30 4.50 16.77
C VAL A 243 -10.96 5.83 17.46
N ARG A 244 -10.04 5.82 18.43
CA ARG A 244 -9.57 7.04 19.11
C ARG A 244 -8.99 8.04 18.11
N ASN A 245 -8.12 7.58 17.22
CA ASN A 245 -7.47 8.43 16.22
C ASN A 245 -8.42 8.92 15.12
N LEU A 246 -9.39 8.10 14.69
CA LEU A 246 -10.41 8.55 13.74
C LEU A 246 -11.31 9.65 14.34
N LYS A 247 -11.69 9.54 15.62
CA LYS A 247 -12.44 10.60 16.33
C LYS A 247 -11.63 11.90 16.44
N ARG A 248 -10.32 11.79 16.69
CA ARG A 248 -9.41 12.94 16.69
C ARG A 248 -9.43 13.66 15.34
N LEU A 249 -9.21 12.92 14.25
CA LEU A 249 -9.20 13.48 12.89
C LEU A 249 -10.56 14.09 12.49
N GLU A 250 -11.68 13.44 12.83
CA GLU A 250 -13.02 13.98 12.57
C GLU A 250 -13.24 15.32 13.28
N SER A 251 -12.78 15.45 14.53
CA SER A 251 -12.84 16.69 15.30
C SER A 251 -11.97 17.80 14.68
N GLU A 252 -10.74 17.48 14.29
CA GLU A 252 -9.83 18.43 13.62
C GLU A 252 -10.37 18.89 12.26
N LEU A 253 -10.90 17.97 11.44
CA LEU A 253 -11.57 18.30 10.17
C LEU A 253 -12.76 19.21 10.37
N SER A 254 -13.58 18.94 11.39
CA SER A 254 -14.75 19.77 11.70
C SER A 254 -14.35 21.20 12.06
N LYS A 255 -13.23 21.37 12.81
CA LYS A 255 -12.66 22.69 13.10
C LYS A 255 -12.15 23.38 11.83
N PHE A 256 -11.42 22.65 10.99
CA PHE A 256 -10.90 23.17 9.72
C PHE A 256 -12.04 23.64 8.79
N ILE A 257 -13.06 22.80 8.57
CA ILE A 257 -14.23 23.13 7.74
C ILE A 257 -14.97 24.36 8.29
N ARG A 258 -15.12 24.46 9.61
CA ARG A 258 -15.79 25.60 10.25
C ARG A 258 -15.07 26.92 9.95
N LYS A 259 -13.74 26.93 9.83
CA LYS A 259 -12.97 28.16 9.56
C LYS A 259 -13.13 28.69 8.13
N TYR A 260 -13.67 27.88 7.22
CA TYR A 260 -14.08 28.34 5.88
C TYR A 260 -15.43 29.05 5.88
N ASP A 261 -16.18 29.03 6.98
CA ASP A 261 -17.34 29.90 7.15
C ASP A 261 -16.87 31.34 7.36
N TYR A 262 -17.38 32.28 6.56
CA TYR A 262 -17.00 33.69 6.59
C TYR A 262 -17.09 34.31 8.00
N ARG A 263 -17.95 33.77 8.87
CA ARG A 263 -18.14 34.20 10.27
C ARG A 263 -16.95 33.90 11.17
N PHE A 264 -16.15 32.88 10.84
CA PHE A 264 -14.97 32.45 11.60
C PHE A 264 -13.66 32.67 10.81
N SER A 265 -13.73 33.33 9.65
CA SER A 265 -12.59 33.61 8.75
C SER A 265 -11.42 34.40 9.38
N ARG A 266 -11.64 35.05 10.53
CA ARG A 266 -10.61 35.80 11.27
C ARG A 266 -9.85 34.97 12.31
N GLU A 267 -10.27 33.73 12.56
CA GLU A 267 -9.54 32.82 13.46
C GLU A 267 -8.33 32.23 12.72
N PRO A 268 -7.10 32.38 13.25
CA PRO A 268 -5.93 31.78 12.63
C PRO A 268 -6.02 30.24 12.67
N PHE A 269 -5.53 29.57 11.63
CA PHE A 269 -5.38 28.12 11.62
C PHE A 269 -4.31 27.68 12.63
N GLY A 270 -4.60 26.64 13.41
CA GLY A 270 -3.68 26.01 14.35
C GLY A 270 -3.02 24.78 13.73
N SER A 271 -2.94 23.70 14.51
CA SER A 271 -2.39 22.40 14.08
C SER A 271 -3.21 21.68 13.01
N GLU A 272 -4.39 22.19 12.66
CA GLU A 272 -5.29 21.61 11.66
C GLU A 272 -4.99 22.04 10.22
N ILE A 273 -3.93 22.81 9.97
CA ILE A 273 -3.62 23.31 8.62
C ILE A 273 -3.37 22.18 7.60
N ASP A 274 -2.77 21.07 8.05
CA ASP A 274 -2.41 19.88 7.26
C ASP A 274 -3.40 18.72 7.43
N ILE A 275 -4.59 18.99 8.00
CA ILE A 275 -5.54 17.95 8.39
C ILE A 275 -6.06 17.17 7.18
N VAL A 276 -6.15 17.80 6.02
CA VAL A 276 -6.65 17.17 4.79
C VAL A 276 -5.67 16.11 4.33
N GLU A 277 -4.37 16.44 4.27
CA GLU A 277 -3.29 15.55 3.90
C GLU A 277 -3.16 14.39 4.89
N ARG A 278 -3.17 14.68 6.20
CA ARG A 278 -3.13 13.64 7.24
C ARG A 278 -4.33 12.70 7.17
N THR A 279 -5.53 13.24 6.94
CA THR A 279 -6.73 12.42 6.78
C THR A 279 -6.63 11.51 5.55
N ILE A 280 -6.15 12.02 4.41
CA ILE A 280 -5.94 11.20 3.21
C ILE A 280 -4.94 10.08 3.51
N ARG A 281 -3.80 10.39 4.14
CA ARG A 281 -2.80 9.38 4.55
C ARG A 281 -3.39 8.35 5.51
N LYS A 282 -4.24 8.76 6.45
CA LYS A 282 -4.91 7.85 7.38
C LYS A 282 -5.91 6.93 6.68
N LEU A 283 -6.71 7.45 5.77
CA LEU A 283 -7.79 6.69 5.12
C LEU A 283 -7.28 5.82 3.97
N SER A 284 -6.32 6.32 3.19
CA SER A 284 -5.87 5.69 1.95
C SER A 284 -4.47 5.08 2.05
N GLY A 285 -3.75 5.34 3.14
CA GLY A 285 -2.32 5.04 3.22
C GLY A 285 -1.49 6.04 2.42
N VAL A 286 -0.19 5.75 2.30
CA VAL A 286 0.67 6.47 1.37
C VAL A 286 0.29 6.05 -0.04
N SER A 287 0.17 7.05 -0.91
CA SER A 287 -0.29 6.89 -2.28
C SER A 287 0.67 6.04 -3.11
N ALA A 288 0.29 4.78 -3.37
CA ALA A 288 0.80 3.98 -4.48
C ALA A 288 0.21 4.43 -5.85
N TYR A 289 -0.51 5.56 -5.90
CA TYR A 289 -1.25 6.00 -7.09
C TYR A 289 -1.57 7.50 -7.09
N ASN A 290 -0.56 8.37 -7.27
CA ASN A 290 -0.84 9.76 -7.64
C ASN A 290 0.33 10.47 -8.34
N PRO A 291 0.38 10.47 -9.69
CA PRO A 291 1.32 11.28 -10.46
C PRO A 291 1.13 12.80 -10.29
N LEU A 292 -0.02 13.27 -9.78
CA LEU A 292 -0.35 14.71 -9.71
C LEU A 292 0.14 15.39 -8.43
N VAL A 293 0.57 14.65 -7.40
CA VAL A 293 1.07 15.25 -6.13
C VAL A 293 2.52 15.73 -6.26
N MET A 294 3.26 15.29 -7.27
CA MET A 294 4.68 15.64 -7.44
C MET A 294 4.95 17.10 -7.85
N LYS A 295 3.93 17.89 -8.19
CA LYS A 295 4.07 19.35 -8.42
C LYS A 295 3.91 20.22 -7.18
N MET A 296 3.48 19.67 -6.04
CA MET A 296 3.25 20.48 -4.83
C MET A 296 4.42 20.50 -3.85
N VAL A 297 5.33 19.51 -3.90
CA VAL A 297 6.46 19.43 -2.95
C VAL A 297 7.65 20.31 -3.37
N SER A 298 7.68 20.82 -4.61
CA SER A 298 8.73 21.72 -5.10
C SER A 298 8.47 23.21 -4.85
N ARG A 299 7.45 23.58 -4.06
CA ARG A 299 7.06 25.00 -3.83
C ARG A 299 7.09 25.45 -2.37
N THR A 300 7.60 24.64 -1.45
CA THR A 300 7.71 25.01 -0.02
C THR A 300 9.14 25.29 0.45
N TYR A 301 10.09 25.44 -0.48
CA TYR A 301 11.47 25.85 -0.19
C TYR A 301 11.99 26.90 -1.20
N GLU A 302 11.17 27.93 -1.47
CA GLU A 302 11.62 29.23 -1.98
C GLU A 302 11.08 30.34 -1.09
#